data_AF-A0A427YL90-F1
#
_entry.id   AF-A0A427YL90-F1
#
_cell.length_a   1.000
_cell.length_b   1.000
_cell.length_c   1.000
_cell.angle_alpha   90.00
_cell.angle_beta   90.00
_cell.angle_gamma   90.00
#
_symmetry.space_group_name_H-M   'P 1'
#
loop_
_entity.id
_entity.type
_entity.pdbx_description
1 polymer ?
#
loop_
_entity_poly.entity_id
_entity_poly.type
_entity_poly.pdbx_seq_one_letter_code
_entity_poly.pdbx_strand_id
1 'polypeptide(L)'
;MYYSLLLTAAFSTVARAATFGQWCGKYYQVGAPMPASRPEGSLFPYPSYSDTPLLDFQCVTASSLYLEGDDANDPPMILIDTNITHDVGQPWYGDKSGNLTVEVWVDDWQPITTGSIQVGSLGSLLPFSTANLTASTQAYNLTCKASINGREFWTNSTLRYLPPNPHGGNTVKIDRKSGSLVVRNETGGSDARERIIPFGFYDNYQGSSGTQMYNDTLNRLYAAKQYGFNFIHPVAPNSNSTPWPDWEGFLHYLDVAEQLGIWIMYDMRYTWTNTSSVTEQVTALRNRSNILLWYTGDEPDGAMDPLISTGIAYDVINTLDGYRPVSLVLNCENYYFIQYGLDGSDLLLVDPYPIALNGAWSKRYNTPVNVNFGDSGCDNCNGTFYDITETMDSSIDRARTQGKYRTTPVWMVPQAFDDGQQEFWYRVPTGDEEAVQTVIAYNHGAMGHCAWNSEYSTPDILSNASFIAGQLYAQSRFIIDAHDSRQTVYSNLSYPGINGIDLASWTMYHPENNTHETLVMGSNFNYIASGTFTTFSLANVTGTVKEVLFGNVTQAEDGSALFSLPRTSVAGVILQH
;
A
#
# COMPACT_ATOMS: atom_id res chain seq x y z
N MET A 1 22.05 -45.18 -71.25
CA MET A 1 20.82 -44.90 -70.46
C MET A 1 21.28 -44.15 -69.21
N TYR A 2 21.48 -42.84 -69.20
CA TYR A 2 20.54 -41.71 -69.27
C TYR A 2 19.45 -41.70 -68.16
N TYR A 3 19.79 -40.95 -67.11
CA TYR A 3 19.03 -40.04 -66.22
C TYR A 3 17.51 -39.79 -66.42
N SER A 4 16.78 -39.67 -65.29
CA SER A 4 15.89 -38.55 -64.86
C SER A 4 15.17 -38.96 -63.54
N LEU A 5 15.29 -38.38 -62.33
CA LEU A 5 15.22 -37.01 -61.76
C LEU A 5 13.79 -36.48 -61.55
N LEU A 6 13.48 -36.12 -60.29
CA LEU A 6 12.56 -35.08 -59.73
C LEU A 6 11.77 -35.59 -58.49
N LEU A 7 12.11 -35.14 -57.27
CA LEU A 7 11.50 -34.01 -56.49
C LEU A 7 10.04 -34.34 -56.08
N THR A 8 9.51 -34.18 -54.87
CA THR A 8 9.67 -33.36 -53.63
C THR A 8 8.66 -34.00 -52.63
N ALA A 9 8.65 -33.86 -51.30
CA ALA A 9 8.93 -32.74 -50.43
C ALA A 9 9.31 -33.29 -49.04
N ALA A 10 10.42 -32.82 -48.49
CA ALA A 10 10.63 -32.87 -47.06
C ALA A 10 9.71 -31.80 -46.44
N PHE A 11 8.59 -32.21 -45.84
CA PHE A 11 7.90 -31.35 -44.89
C PHE A 11 8.81 -31.19 -43.67
N SER A 12 9.61 -30.13 -43.66
CA SER A 12 10.11 -29.56 -42.44
C SER A 12 8.91 -29.00 -41.67
N THR A 13 8.31 -29.80 -40.81
CA THR A 13 7.51 -29.26 -39.71
C THR A 13 8.48 -28.61 -38.74
N VAL A 14 8.83 -27.34 -39.00
CA VAL A 14 9.25 -26.47 -37.91
C VAL A 14 8.01 -26.38 -37.03
N ALA A 15 7.94 -27.23 -36.01
CA ALA A 15 7.00 -27.04 -34.94
C ALA A 15 7.27 -25.63 -34.41
N ARG A 16 6.36 -24.69 -34.71
CA ARG A 16 6.29 -23.45 -33.93
C ARG A 16 6.17 -23.92 -32.49
N ALA A 17 7.22 -23.78 -31.70
CA ALA A 17 7.13 -23.96 -30.27
C ALA A 17 5.99 -23.03 -29.82
N ALA A 18 4.94 -23.59 -29.25
CA ALA A 18 3.88 -22.78 -28.67
C ALA A 18 4.54 -21.92 -27.59
N THR A 19 4.47 -20.60 -27.73
CA THR A 19 4.90 -19.66 -26.69
C THR A 19 3.76 -19.60 -25.69
N PHE A 20 3.89 -20.31 -24.58
CA PHE A 20 2.93 -20.25 -23.49
C PHE A 20 3.13 -18.97 -22.68
N GLY A 21 2.03 -18.34 -22.27
CA GLY A 21 2.08 -17.17 -21.40
C GLY A 21 2.60 -17.53 -20.01
N GLN A 22 3.19 -16.53 -19.34
CA GLN A 22 3.63 -16.63 -17.95
C GLN A 22 3.04 -15.50 -17.10
N TRP A 23 2.78 -15.80 -15.83
CA TRP A 23 2.33 -14.86 -14.81
C TRP A 23 3.12 -15.12 -13.53
N CYS A 24 3.74 -14.10 -12.94
CA CYS A 24 4.65 -14.25 -11.79
C CYS A 24 5.79 -15.27 -12.05
N GLY A 25 6.20 -15.48 -13.30
CA GLY A 25 7.16 -16.53 -13.68
C GLY A 25 6.61 -17.96 -13.73
N LYS A 26 5.29 -18.16 -13.62
CA LYS A 26 4.61 -19.46 -13.81
C LYS A 26 3.96 -19.55 -15.18
N TYR A 27 4.08 -20.68 -15.85
CA TYR A 27 3.17 -21.01 -16.94
C TYR A 27 1.77 -21.30 -16.40
N TYR A 28 0.71 -20.95 -17.16
CA TYR A 28 -0.67 -21.12 -16.68
C TYR A 28 -1.64 -21.79 -17.67
N GLN A 29 -1.24 -21.99 -18.94
CA GLN A 29 -2.12 -22.48 -20.00
C GLN A 29 -2.09 -24.01 -20.14
N VAL A 30 -3.20 -24.59 -20.61
CA VAL A 30 -3.28 -26.03 -20.93
C VAL A 30 -2.19 -26.42 -21.92
N GLY A 31 -1.45 -27.48 -21.60
CA GLY A 31 -0.37 -28.00 -22.44
C GLY A 31 0.99 -27.31 -22.23
N ALA A 32 1.05 -26.27 -21.38
CA ALA A 32 2.31 -25.62 -21.05
C ALA A 32 3.23 -26.51 -20.18
N PRO A 33 4.55 -26.27 -20.19
CA PRO A 33 5.48 -26.93 -19.28
C PRO A 33 5.08 -26.69 -17.82
N MET A 34 5.32 -27.68 -16.96
CA MET A 34 5.16 -27.56 -15.50
C MET A 34 6.53 -27.67 -14.84
N PRO A 35 7.26 -26.55 -14.68
CA PRO A 35 8.56 -26.56 -14.01
C PRO A 35 8.45 -27.08 -12.57
N ALA A 36 9.52 -27.71 -12.08
CA ALA A 36 9.61 -28.15 -10.69
C ALA A 36 9.91 -27.00 -9.71
N SER A 37 10.32 -25.84 -10.23
CA SER A 37 10.68 -24.65 -9.45
C SER A 37 10.46 -23.38 -10.28
N ARG A 38 10.27 -22.25 -9.57
CA ARG A 38 10.36 -20.89 -10.14
C ARG A 38 11.77 -20.60 -10.66
N PRO A 39 11.95 -19.57 -11.51
CA PRO A 39 13.27 -19.14 -11.96
C PRO A 39 14.21 -18.85 -10.78
N GLU A 40 15.47 -19.24 -10.89
CA GLU A 40 16.46 -19.02 -9.84
C GLU A 40 16.62 -17.52 -9.54
N GLY A 41 16.67 -17.18 -8.24
CA GLY A 41 16.80 -15.79 -7.79
C GLY A 41 15.56 -14.91 -8.01
N SER A 42 14.42 -15.48 -8.43
CA SER A 42 13.19 -14.71 -8.65
C SER A 42 12.32 -14.52 -7.41
N LEU A 43 12.49 -15.34 -6.37
CA LEU A 43 11.71 -15.19 -5.14
C LEU A 43 12.46 -14.30 -4.14
N PHE A 44 11.71 -13.61 -3.28
CA PHE A 44 12.29 -12.71 -2.29
C PHE A 44 13.33 -13.41 -1.39
N PRO A 45 14.57 -12.89 -1.30
CA PRO A 45 15.64 -13.53 -0.55
C PRO A 45 15.62 -13.10 0.92
N TYR A 46 14.77 -13.72 1.75
CA TYR A 46 14.76 -13.44 3.19
C TYR A 46 16.15 -13.66 3.82
N PRO A 47 16.61 -12.74 4.69
CA PRO A 47 17.85 -12.94 5.45
C PRO A 47 17.79 -14.20 6.32
N SER A 48 18.96 -14.83 6.53
CA SER A 48 19.06 -15.96 7.44
C SER A 48 18.89 -15.51 8.89
N TYR A 49 18.20 -16.33 9.69
CA TYR A 49 18.14 -16.15 11.14
C TYR A 49 19.54 -16.20 11.78
N SER A 50 19.80 -15.25 12.69
CA SER A 50 21.00 -15.12 13.49
C SER A 50 20.74 -15.59 14.92
N ASP A 51 21.56 -16.50 15.43
CA ASP A 51 21.50 -16.91 16.85
C ASP A 51 21.88 -15.77 17.81
N THR A 52 22.58 -14.75 17.31
CA THR A 52 22.91 -13.53 18.06
C THR A 52 21.87 -12.45 17.75
N PRO A 53 21.27 -11.79 18.76
CA PRO A 53 20.40 -10.64 18.53
C PRO A 53 21.10 -9.57 17.69
N LEU A 54 20.35 -8.90 16.84
CA LEU A 54 20.83 -7.83 15.96
C LEU A 54 20.17 -6.51 16.33
N LEU A 55 20.92 -5.42 16.33
CA LEU A 55 20.39 -4.06 16.37
C LEU A 55 20.08 -3.63 14.93
N ASP A 56 18.80 -3.55 14.61
CA ASP A 56 18.28 -2.93 13.40
C ASP A 56 18.15 -1.42 13.65
N PHE A 57 19.24 -0.70 13.36
CA PHE A 57 19.31 0.75 13.49
C PHE A 57 18.94 1.41 12.18
N GLN A 58 17.75 2.03 12.14
CA GLN A 58 17.28 2.81 11.00
C GLN A 58 17.23 4.29 11.35
N CYS A 59 17.55 5.12 10.35
CA CYS A 59 17.63 6.56 10.50
C CYS A 59 17.20 7.20 9.19
N VAL A 60 16.03 7.84 9.19
CA VAL A 60 15.44 8.49 8.01
C VAL A 60 14.83 9.83 8.43
N THR A 61 14.56 10.74 7.50
CA THR A 61 13.72 11.90 7.81
C THR A 61 12.31 11.47 8.18
N ALA A 62 11.61 12.21 9.06
CA ALA A 62 10.24 11.89 9.46
C ALA A 62 9.21 12.22 8.36
N SER A 63 9.54 13.13 7.45
CA SER A 63 8.78 13.40 6.22
C SER A 63 9.56 12.90 5.00
N SER A 64 8.87 12.48 3.93
CA SER A 64 9.53 12.10 2.67
C SER A 64 10.30 13.25 2.01
N LEU A 65 9.88 14.49 2.25
CA LEU A 65 10.58 15.70 1.83
C LEU A 65 10.26 16.89 2.76
N TYR A 66 11.19 17.83 2.83
CA TYR A 66 11.02 19.15 3.44
C TYR A 66 11.10 20.24 2.38
N LEU A 67 10.41 21.35 2.61
CA LEU A 67 10.38 22.50 1.70
C LEU A 67 11.08 23.69 2.35
N GLU A 68 11.85 24.43 1.57
CA GLU A 68 12.44 25.69 2.01
C GLU A 68 11.38 26.69 2.47
N GLY A 69 11.62 27.29 3.64
CA GLY A 69 10.71 28.25 4.25
C GLY A 69 9.48 27.63 4.93
N ASP A 70 9.42 26.29 5.06
CA ASP A 70 8.27 25.58 5.63
C ASP A 70 8.50 25.04 7.05
N ASP A 71 9.67 25.27 7.64
CA ASP A 71 10.09 24.71 8.95
C ASP A 71 9.15 25.06 10.12
N ALA A 72 8.52 26.23 10.11
CA ALA A 72 7.59 26.65 11.18
C ALA A 72 6.33 25.77 11.24
N ASN A 73 6.08 25.06 10.15
CA ASN A 73 4.79 24.53 9.74
C ASN A 73 4.92 23.00 9.54
N ASP A 74 6.08 22.53 9.08
CA ASP A 74 6.55 21.14 9.05
C ASP A 74 7.97 21.05 9.63
N PRO A 75 8.12 21.04 10.96
CA PRO A 75 9.42 21.03 11.62
C PRO A 75 10.30 19.86 11.16
N PRO A 76 11.55 20.12 10.73
CA PRO A 76 12.46 19.06 10.31
C PRO A 76 12.83 18.11 11.46
N MET A 77 12.56 16.82 11.25
CA MET A 77 12.78 15.75 12.23
C MET A 77 13.46 14.55 11.57
N ILE A 78 14.36 13.91 12.31
CA ILE A 78 14.90 12.59 12.00
C ILE A 78 14.12 11.56 12.80
N LEU A 79 13.60 10.55 12.11
CA LEU A 79 12.98 9.37 12.69
C LEU A 79 14.03 8.28 12.88
N ILE A 80 14.09 7.76 14.10
CA ILE A 80 15.04 6.74 14.53
C ILE A 80 14.30 5.49 15.02
N ASP A 81 14.66 4.35 14.47
CA ASP A 81 14.29 3.02 14.97
C ASP A 81 15.54 2.29 15.47
N THR A 82 15.43 1.61 16.61
CA THR A 82 16.54 0.89 17.28
C THR A 82 16.11 -0.52 17.66
N ASN A 83 15.43 -1.21 16.75
CA ASN A 83 14.80 -2.48 17.04
C ASN A 83 15.84 -3.57 17.33
N ILE A 84 15.46 -4.56 18.14
CA ILE A 84 16.26 -5.77 18.36
C ILE A 84 15.58 -6.93 17.63
N THR A 85 16.26 -7.45 16.62
CA THR A 85 15.76 -8.49 15.72
C THR A 85 16.72 -9.69 15.72
N HIS A 86 16.45 -10.67 14.84
CA HIS A 86 17.33 -11.82 14.62
C HIS A 86 17.60 -12.06 13.12
N ASP A 87 17.22 -11.15 12.25
CA ASP A 87 17.30 -11.33 10.79
C ASP A 87 18.03 -10.18 10.09
N VAL A 88 17.86 -8.95 10.56
CA VAL A 88 18.41 -7.73 9.95
C VAL A 88 19.13 -6.89 10.99
N GLY A 89 20.28 -6.32 10.63
CA GLY A 89 21.01 -5.39 11.48
C GLY A 89 22.40 -5.88 11.86
N GLN A 90 22.95 -5.31 12.93
CA GLN A 90 24.33 -5.53 13.35
C GLN A 90 24.38 -6.24 14.71
N PRO A 91 25.35 -7.14 14.98
CA PRO A 91 25.41 -7.91 16.22
C PRO A 91 25.26 -7.08 17.49
N TRP A 92 24.27 -7.43 18.31
CA TRP A 92 23.94 -6.77 19.57
C TRP A 92 24.24 -7.69 20.75
N TYR A 93 25.00 -7.18 21.73
CA TYR A 93 25.33 -7.93 22.96
C TYR A 93 25.02 -7.15 24.25
N GLY A 94 24.18 -6.11 24.14
CA GLY A 94 23.70 -5.35 25.30
C GLY A 94 22.31 -5.83 25.75
N ASP A 95 21.79 -5.20 26.80
CA ASP A 95 20.39 -5.37 27.21
C ASP A 95 19.46 -4.35 26.52
N LYS A 96 18.14 -4.56 26.59
CA LYS A 96 17.16 -3.62 26.03
C LYS A 96 16.96 -2.35 26.89
N SER A 97 17.73 -2.17 27.97
CA SER A 97 17.56 -1.03 28.89
C SER A 97 18.59 0.09 28.69
N GLY A 98 19.55 -0.10 27.79
CA GLY A 98 20.52 0.93 27.43
C GLY A 98 19.93 2.06 26.57
N ASN A 99 20.59 3.21 26.61
CA ASN A 99 20.35 4.30 25.67
C ASN A 99 21.53 4.41 24.70
N LEU A 100 21.23 4.51 23.41
CA LEU A 100 22.17 4.81 22.34
C LEU A 100 22.31 6.33 22.21
N THR A 101 23.55 6.82 22.17
CA THR A 101 23.83 8.17 21.70
C THR A 101 23.81 8.15 20.17
N VAL A 102 22.86 8.85 19.58
CA VAL A 102 22.67 8.97 18.14
C VAL A 102 23.21 10.32 17.66
N GLU A 103 24.00 10.30 16.61
CA GLU A 103 24.51 11.48 15.90
C GLU A 103 24.13 11.35 14.42
N VAL A 104 23.71 12.45 13.80
CA VAL A 104 23.25 12.47 12.41
C VAL A 104 24.00 13.55 11.64
N TRP A 105 24.52 13.21 10.47
CA TRP A 105 25.25 14.09 9.57
C TRP A 105 24.52 14.20 8.23
N VAL A 106 24.65 15.38 7.62
CA VAL A 106 24.38 15.61 6.20
C VAL A 106 25.74 15.74 5.49
N ASP A 107 25.95 15.11 4.33
CA ASP A 107 27.11 15.25 3.43
C ASP A 107 28.51 15.41 4.11
N ASP A 108 28.76 14.67 5.20
CA ASP A 108 30.02 14.61 5.96
C ASP A 108 30.48 15.91 6.68
N TRP A 109 29.53 16.75 7.11
CA TRP A 109 29.78 17.96 7.91
C TRP A 109 29.90 17.67 9.43
N GLN A 110 29.65 18.65 10.30
CA GLN A 110 29.38 18.42 11.74
C GLN A 110 28.00 17.77 11.92
N PRO A 111 27.74 17.06 13.04
CA PRO A 111 26.42 16.50 13.30
C PRO A 111 25.34 17.61 13.28
N ILE A 112 24.28 17.41 12.51
CA ILE A 112 23.12 18.34 12.43
C ILE A 112 22.16 18.15 13.61
N THR A 113 22.19 16.97 14.24
CA THR A 113 21.45 16.69 15.48
C THR A 113 22.09 15.54 16.24
N THR A 114 21.81 15.49 17.55
CA THR A 114 22.26 14.44 18.48
C THR A 114 21.17 14.17 19.50
N GLY A 115 21.05 12.91 19.93
CA GLY A 115 20.04 12.51 20.91
C GLY A 115 20.35 11.20 21.62
N SER A 116 19.63 10.96 22.71
CA SER A 116 19.69 9.72 23.48
C SER A 116 18.43 8.91 23.20
N ILE A 117 18.57 7.77 22.52
CA ILE A 117 17.46 6.91 22.10
C ILE A 117 17.50 5.60 22.88
N GLN A 118 16.38 5.19 23.46
CA GLN A 118 16.28 3.91 24.17
C GLN A 118 16.38 2.74 23.19
N VAL A 119 17.20 1.73 23.51
CA VAL A 119 17.29 0.50 22.72
C VAL A 119 15.94 -0.22 22.67
N GLY A 120 15.58 -0.73 21.50
CA GLY A 120 14.31 -1.43 21.27
C GLY A 120 13.12 -0.49 21.08
N SER A 121 13.36 0.81 20.92
CA SER A 121 12.31 1.79 20.59
C SER A 121 12.16 1.96 19.08
N LEU A 122 10.94 2.30 18.66
CA LEU A 122 10.56 2.65 17.30
C LEU A 122 9.97 4.07 17.28
N GLY A 123 10.18 4.81 16.20
CA GLY A 123 9.53 6.09 15.93
C GLY A 123 10.05 7.25 16.77
N SER A 124 11.26 7.15 17.33
CA SER A 124 11.88 8.24 18.09
C SER A 124 12.23 9.41 17.18
N LEU A 125 11.93 10.64 17.60
CA LEU A 125 12.15 11.85 16.79
C LEU A 125 13.28 12.72 17.34
N LEU A 126 14.21 13.12 16.47
CA LEU A 126 15.27 14.08 16.76
C LEU A 126 15.10 15.32 15.88
N PRO A 127 14.90 16.53 16.44
CA PRO A 127 14.78 17.74 15.65
C PRO A 127 16.13 18.12 15.03
N PHE A 128 16.10 18.71 13.84
CA PHE A 128 17.27 19.33 13.21
C PHE A 128 16.89 20.65 12.54
N SER A 129 17.88 21.43 12.09
CA SER A 129 17.65 22.69 11.37
C SER A 129 18.11 22.59 9.93
N THR A 130 17.30 23.12 9.01
CA THR A 130 17.64 23.26 7.59
C THR A 130 18.36 24.58 7.28
N ALA A 131 18.57 25.46 8.27
CA ALA A 131 19.05 26.83 8.05
C ALA A 131 20.41 26.94 7.32
N ASN A 132 21.24 25.90 7.39
CA ASN A 132 22.53 25.83 6.71
C ASN A 132 22.52 24.94 5.45
N LEU A 133 21.34 24.45 5.05
CA LEU A 133 21.15 23.66 3.84
C LEU A 133 20.64 24.56 2.72
N THR A 134 21.06 24.26 1.49
CA THR A 134 20.51 24.91 0.30
C THR A 134 19.43 24.04 -0.30
N ALA A 135 18.24 24.60 -0.54
CA ALA A 135 17.18 23.86 -1.19
C ALA A 135 17.61 23.42 -2.61
N SER A 136 17.42 22.16 -2.95
CA SER A 136 17.87 21.59 -4.22
C SER A 136 17.01 20.41 -4.65
N THR A 137 16.93 20.14 -5.95
CA THR A 137 16.32 18.90 -6.46
C THR A 137 17.20 17.67 -6.21
N GLN A 138 18.49 17.87 -5.92
CA GLN A 138 19.39 16.80 -5.50
C GLN A 138 19.20 16.52 -4.01
N ALA A 139 19.00 15.25 -3.66
CA ALA A 139 18.93 14.82 -2.27
C ALA A 139 20.31 14.88 -1.60
N TYR A 140 20.31 15.23 -0.32
CA TYR A 140 21.45 15.17 0.57
C TYR A 140 21.66 13.73 1.07
N ASN A 141 22.91 13.33 1.30
CA ASN A 141 23.22 12.08 1.98
C ASN A 141 23.09 12.27 3.49
N LEU A 142 22.35 11.37 4.14
CA LEU A 142 22.32 11.26 5.58
C LEU A 142 23.18 10.10 6.03
N THR A 143 24.09 10.37 6.96
CA THR A 143 24.87 9.36 7.68
C THR A 143 24.44 9.42 9.13
N CYS A 144 24.14 8.28 9.74
CA CYS A 144 23.77 8.22 11.15
C CYS A 144 24.62 7.22 11.91
N LYS A 145 25.00 7.58 13.13
CA LYS A 145 25.77 6.74 14.04
C LYS A 145 25.02 6.60 15.35
N ALA A 146 24.76 5.38 15.78
CA ALA A 146 24.36 5.06 17.14
C ALA A 146 25.55 4.50 17.90
N SER A 147 25.75 4.92 19.15
CA SER A 147 26.89 4.49 19.97
C SER A 147 26.49 4.18 21.40
N ILE A 148 27.07 3.12 21.96
CA ILE A 148 26.91 2.72 23.35
C ILE A 148 28.12 1.92 23.81
N ASN A 149 28.68 2.28 24.97
CA ASN A 149 29.82 1.57 25.59
C ASN A 149 31.01 1.32 24.64
N GLY A 150 31.33 2.29 23.77
CA GLY A 150 32.43 2.21 22.80
C GLY A 150 32.15 1.34 21.57
N ARG A 151 30.92 0.84 21.39
CA ARG A 151 30.45 0.23 20.14
C ARG A 151 29.71 1.24 19.31
N GLU A 152 29.81 1.10 17.99
CA GLU A 152 29.21 2.00 17.03
C GLU A 152 28.41 1.19 15.99
N PHE A 153 27.29 1.76 15.58
CA PHE A 153 26.39 1.23 14.56
C PHE A 153 26.12 2.33 13.56
N TRP A 154 26.24 2.01 12.28
CA TRP A 154 26.12 2.97 11.20
C TRP A 154 25.01 2.60 10.24
N THR A 155 24.28 3.60 9.76
CA THR A 155 23.30 3.47 8.68
C THR A 155 23.29 4.75 7.85
N ASN A 156 22.84 4.64 6.60
CA ASN A 156 22.76 5.76 5.66
C ASN A 156 21.33 5.89 5.11
N SER A 157 20.94 7.11 4.77
CA SER A 157 19.68 7.42 4.09
C SER A 157 19.82 8.72 3.29
N THR A 158 18.71 9.31 2.89
CA THR A 158 18.67 10.57 2.13
C THR A 158 17.74 11.59 2.77
N LEU A 159 18.08 12.87 2.59
CA LEU A 159 17.26 14.03 2.94
C LEU A 159 16.89 14.77 1.67
N ARG A 160 15.59 14.82 1.35
CA ARG A 160 15.05 15.66 0.28
C ARG A 160 14.65 17.01 0.88
N TYR A 161 15.42 18.05 0.58
CA TYR A 161 15.12 19.44 0.95
C TYR A 161 14.98 20.27 -0.32
N LEU A 162 13.72 20.50 -0.72
CA LEU A 162 13.38 21.07 -2.02
C LEU A 162 13.03 22.56 -1.89
N PRO A 163 13.22 23.38 -2.95
CA PRO A 163 12.62 24.71 -3.01
C PRO A 163 11.09 24.60 -3.02
N PRO A 164 10.34 25.70 -2.84
CA PRO A 164 8.89 25.69 -3.04
C PRO A 164 8.52 25.15 -4.43
N ASN A 165 7.43 24.39 -4.53
CA ASN A 165 7.04 23.74 -5.78
C ASN A 165 6.91 24.76 -6.93
N PRO A 166 7.80 24.71 -7.95
CA PRO A 166 7.87 25.73 -8.99
C PRO A 166 6.76 25.59 -10.04
N HIS A 167 5.96 24.53 -9.98
CA HIS A 167 4.92 24.23 -10.96
C HIS A 167 3.55 24.80 -10.59
N GLY A 168 3.37 25.26 -9.34
CA GLY A 168 2.10 25.80 -8.85
C GLY A 168 1.03 24.76 -8.52
N GLY A 169 1.35 23.46 -8.64
CA GLY A 169 0.50 22.37 -8.13
C GLY A 169 0.70 22.15 -6.63
N ASN A 170 -0.05 21.22 -6.05
CA ASN A 170 0.12 20.79 -4.67
C ASN A 170 1.46 20.06 -4.44
N THR A 171 1.90 20.01 -3.19
CA THR A 171 2.98 19.14 -2.72
C THR A 171 2.38 18.04 -1.86
N VAL A 172 2.78 16.78 -2.08
CA VAL A 172 2.32 15.62 -1.31
C VAL A 172 3.51 14.93 -0.66
N LYS A 173 3.43 14.79 0.66
CA LYS A 173 4.47 14.19 1.49
C LYS A 173 3.95 12.89 2.10
N ILE A 174 4.84 11.93 2.33
CA ILE A 174 4.56 10.79 3.19
C ILE A 174 5.07 11.15 4.58
N ASP A 175 4.18 11.12 5.57
CA ASP A 175 4.58 11.09 6.97
C ASP A 175 5.14 9.70 7.26
N ARG A 176 6.47 9.58 7.34
CA ARG A 176 7.17 8.30 7.48
C ARG A 176 6.98 7.66 8.85
N LYS A 177 6.40 8.37 9.81
CA LYS A 177 6.00 7.78 11.09
C LYS A 177 4.74 6.95 10.94
N SER A 178 3.73 7.50 10.28
CA SER A 178 2.41 6.87 10.15
C SER A 178 2.18 6.18 8.80
N GLY A 179 2.95 6.50 7.77
CA GLY A 179 2.67 6.14 6.38
C GLY A 179 1.55 6.95 5.73
N SER A 180 0.94 7.92 6.43
CA SER A 180 -0.14 8.76 5.90
C SER A 180 0.38 9.79 4.89
N LEU A 181 -0.53 10.29 4.05
CA LEU A 181 -0.23 11.37 3.11
C LEU A 181 -0.55 12.73 3.74
N VAL A 182 0.33 13.69 3.52
CA VAL A 182 0.15 15.09 3.93
C VAL A 182 0.21 15.97 2.70
N VAL A 183 -0.88 16.66 2.41
CA VAL A 183 -0.99 17.54 1.24
C VAL A 183 -0.89 19.00 1.66
N ARG A 184 -0.07 19.74 0.93
CA ARG A 184 0.04 21.19 0.98
C ARG A 184 -0.43 21.77 -0.34
N ASN A 185 -1.43 22.65 -0.29
CA ASN A 185 -1.88 23.40 -1.46
C ASN A 185 -1.06 24.69 -1.61
N GLU A 186 -0.39 24.87 -2.75
CA GLU A 186 0.46 26.04 -3.01
C GLU A 186 -0.33 27.27 -3.52
N THR A 187 -1.58 27.10 -3.98
CA THR A 187 -2.42 28.18 -4.54
C THR A 187 -3.51 28.69 -3.59
N GLY A 188 -3.86 27.91 -2.56
CA GLY A 188 -4.98 28.19 -1.65
C GLY A 188 -4.71 29.27 -0.60
N GLY A 189 -3.48 29.77 -0.47
CA GLY A 189 -3.12 30.79 0.52
C GLY A 189 -3.31 30.37 1.99
N SER A 190 -3.72 29.14 2.25
CA SER A 190 -3.83 28.58 3.59
C SER A 190 -2.60 27.73 3.86
N ASP A 191 -1.91 28.02 4.96
CA ASP A 191 -0.94 27.12 5.62
C ASP A 191 -1.54 25.76 6.05
N ALA A 192 -2.78 25.47 5.66
CA ALA A 192 -3.52 24.27 6.01
C ALA A 192 -2.94 23.06 5.27
N ARG A 193 -2.26 22.21 6.04
CA ARG A 193 -1.95 20.84 5.63
C ARG A 193 -3.16 19.97 5.83
N GLU A 194 -3.45 19.16 4.84
CA GLU A 194 -4.45 18.11 4.96
C GLU A 194 -3.72 16.78 5.18
N ARG A 195 -3.93 16.14 6.34
CA ARG A 195 -3.56 14.74 6.56
C ARG A 195 -4.69 13.89 6.00
N ILE A 196 -4.37 13.02 5.06
CA ILE A 196 -5.35 12.23 4.31
C ILE A 196 -5.19 10.77 4.67
N ILE A 197 -6.32 10.09 4.90
CA ILE A 197 -6.46 8.65 4.77
C ILE A 197 -7.08 8.43 3.39
N PRO A 198 -6.31 8.06 2.36
CA PRO A 198 -6.87 7.92 1.02
C PRO A 198 -7.81 6.74 1.00
N PHE A 199 -9.09 7.01 0.75
CA PHE A 199 -10.12 5.99 0.59
C PHE A 199 -10.94 6.24 -0.68
N GLY A 200 -10.93 5.25 -1.57
CA GLY A 200 -11.46 5.40 -2.91
C GLY A 200 -11.43 4.11 -3.73
N PHE A 201 -11.63 4.28 -5.03
CA PHE A 201 -11.80 3.20 -6.00
C PHE A 201 -11.02 3.50 -7.27
N TYR A 202 -10.65 2.42 -7.96
CA TYR A 202 -10.41 2.48 -9.40
C TYR A 202 -11.73 2.83 -10.12
N ASP A 203 -11.64 3.65 -11.16
CA ASP A 203 -12.77 4.00 -12.01
C ASP A 203 -12.34 3.98 -13.48
N ASN A 204 -13.03 3.22 -14.32
CA ASN A 204 -12.71 3.18 -15.74
C ASN A 204 -13.10 4.50 -16.40
N TYR A 205 -12.11 5.32 -16.74
CA TYR A 205 -12.34 6.55 -17.47
C TYR A 205 -12.87 6.21 -18.87
N GLN A 206 -14.08 6.70 -19.17
CA GLN A 206 -14.83 6.31 -20.36
C GLN A 206 -15.03 4.77 -20.46
N GLY A 207 -15.22 4.07 -19.35
CA GLY A 207 -15.33 2.60 -19.30
C GLY A 207 -16.63 1.95 -19.79
N SER A 208 -17.66 2.72 -20.13
CA SER A 208 -19.01 2.18 -20.30
C SER A 208 -19.39 1.86 -21.76
N SER A 209 -20.46 1.10 -21.99
CA SER A 209 -20.93 0.78 -23.35
C SER A 209 -21.97 1.80 -23.84
N GLY A 210 -21.72 2.45 -24.98
CA GLY A 210 -22.68 3.35 -25.63
C GLY A 210 -22.14 4.75 -25.91
N THR A 211 -23.02 5.71 -26.17
CA THR A 211 -22.64 7.09 -26.56
C THR A 211 -22.51 8.06 -25.37
N GLN A 212 -22.65 7.58 -24.13
CA GLN A 212 -22.68 8.42 -22.91
C GLN A 212 -21.51 8.17 -21.95
N MET A 213 -20.45 7.49 -22.41
CA MET A 213 -19.31 7.02 -21.62
C MET A 213 -18.69 8.10 -20.72
N TYR A 214 -18.55 9.32 -21.25
CA TYR A 214 -18.03 10.45 -20.49
C TYR A 214 -18.98 10.93 -19.38
N ASN A 215 -20.29 10.99 -19.67
CA ASN A 215 -21.28 11.36 -18.67
C ASN A 215 -21.37 10.31 -17.55
N ASP A 216 -21.25 9.03 -17.89
CA ASP A 216 -21.25 7.95 -16.91
C ASP A 216 -20.03 8.05 -15.98
N THR A 217 -18.86 8.39 -16.54
CA THR A 217 -17.64 8.66 -15.76
C THR A 217 -17.85 9.83 -14.79
N LEU A 218 -18.40 10.95 -15.25
CA LEU A 218 -18.71 12.09 -14.37
C LEU A 218 -19.77 11.74 -13.31
N ASN A 219 -20.78 10.95 -13.66
CA ASN A 219 -21.80 10.49 -12.70
C ASN A 219 -21.19 9.63 -11.59
N ARG A 220 -20.25 8.73 -11.92
CA ARG A 220 -19.52 7.95 -10.91
C ARG A 220 -18.62 8.82 -10.04
N LEU A 221 -17.98 9.85 -10.60
CA LEU A 221 -17.23 10.83 -9.82
C LEU A 221 -18.13 11.62 -8.84
N TYR A 222 -19.32 12.06 -9.27
CA TYR A 222 -20.30 12.68 -8.37
C TYR A 222 -20.80 11.70 -7.30
N ALA A 223 -21.03 10.44 -7.66
CA ALA A 223 -21.42 9.40 -6.72
C ALA A 223 -20.32 9.14 -5.68
N ALA A 224 -19.05 9.13 -6.09
CA ALA A 224 -17.92 8.98 -5.17
C ALA A 224 -17.93 10.07 -4.08
N LYS A 225 -18.21 11.33 -4.47
CA LYS A 225 -18.37 12.42 -3.49
C LYS A 225 -19.54 12.17 -2.54
N GLN A 226 -20.67 11.67 -3.05
CA GLN A 226 -21.86 11.37 -2.24
C GLN A 226 -21.60 10.24 -1.22
N TYR A 227 -20.80 9.24 -1.60
CA TYR A 227 -20.33 8.19 -0.70
C TYR A 227 -19.21 8.65 0.26
N GLY A 228 -18.75 9.90 0.15
CA GLY A 228 -17.71 10.43 1.02
C GLY A 228 -16.30 9.93 0.69
N PHE A 229 -16.08 9.35 -0.48
CA PHE A 229 -14.73 9.02 -0.94
C PHE A 229 -13.95 10.30 -1.22
N ASN A 230 -12.66 10.28 -0.88
CA ASN A 230 -11.79 11.44 -1.00
C ASN A 230 -10.77 11.32 -2.13
N PHE A 231 -10.61 10.16 -2.75
CA PHE A 231 -9.79 10.01 -3.95
C PHE A 231 -10.40 9.03 -4.97
N ILE A 232 -9.95 9.14 -6.23
CA ILE A 232 -10.25 8.22 -7.32
C ILE A 232 -8.96 7.89 -8.09
N HIS A 233 -8.86 6.65 -8.56
CA HIS A 233 -7.85 6.18 -9.48
C HIS A 233 -8.48 5.97 -10.87
N PRO A 234 -8.47 6.99 -11.76
CA PRO A 234 -9.01 6.85 -13.10
C PRO A 234 -8.14 5.91 -13.94
N VAL A 235 -8.68 4.76 -14.34
CA VAL A 235 -8.05 3.80 -15.24
C VAL A 235 -8.13 4.33 -16.66
N ALA A 236 -6.97 4.45 -17.30
CA ALA A 236 -6.89 4.82 -18.70
C ALA A 236 -7.69 3.84 -19.59
N PRO A 237 -8.33 4.30 -20.69
CA PRO A 237 -8.98 3.40 -21.63
C PRO A 237 -7.94 2.59 -22.42
N ASN A 238 -8.16 1.28 -22.55
CA ASN A 238 -7.26 0.34 -23.24
C ASN A 238 -7.63 0.12 -24.71
N SER A 239 -8.00 1.17 -25.44
CA SER A 239 -8.52 1.02 -26.81
C SER A 239 -7.78 1.87 -27.84
N ASN A 240 -7.52 1.27 -29.02
CA ASN A 240 -6.99 2.01 -30.18
C ASN A 240 -7.97 3.10 -30.69
N SER A 241 -9.24 3.03 -30.30
CA SER A 241 -10.29 3.99 -30.69
C SER A 241 -10.35 5.22 -29.78
N THR A 242 -9.78 5.16 -28.58
CA THR A 242 -9.76 6.27 -27.61
C THR A 242 -8.32 6.65 -27.34
N PRO A 243 -7.80 7.72 -27.97
CA PRO A 243 -6.46 8.23 -27.67
C PRO A 243 -6.33 8.52 -26.17
N TRP A 244 -5.25 8.06 -25.55
CA TRP A 244 -4.94 8.36 -24.16
C TRP A 244 -3.60 9.10 -24.03
N PRO A 245 -3.55 10.20 -23.27
CA PRO A 245 -4.70 10.93 -22.69
C PRO A 245 -5.51 11.70 -23.73
N ASP A 246 -6.83 11.75 -23.58
CA ASP A 246 -7.70 12.69 -24.32
C ASP A 246 -7.71 14.05 -23.61
N TRP A 247 -6.60 14.79 -23.73
CA TRP A 247 -6.32 15.95 -22.87
C TRP A 247 -7.53 16.88 -22.61
N GLU A 248 -8.36 17.21 -23.59
CA GLU A 248 -9.56 18.03 -23.38
C GLU A 248 -10.56 17.42 -22.39
N GLY A 249 -11.00 16.18 -22.62
CA GLY A 249 -11.99 15.50 -21.79
C GLY A 249 -11.44 15.17 -20.40
N PHE A 250 -10.19 14.70 -20.36
CA PHE A 250 -9.55 14.34 -19.09
C PHE A 250 -9.25 15.58 -18.24
N LEU A 251 -8.78 16.69 -18.82
CA LEU A 251 -8.59 17.93 -18.06
C LEU A 251 -9.91 18.46 -17.50
N HIS A 252 -11.02 18.36 -18.24
CA HIS A 252 -12.34 18.71 -17.70
C HIS A 252 -12.76 17.78 -16.54
N TYR A 253 -12.50 16.47 -16.65
CA TYR A 253 -12.73 15.52 -15.56
C TYR A 253 -11.93 15.89 -14.30
N LEU A 254 -10.66 16.25 -14.46
CA LEU A 254 -9.82 16.73 -13.36
C LEU A 254 -10.34 18.03 -12.73
N ASP A 255 -10.87 18.96 -13.52
CA ASP A 255 -11.48 20.20 -13.02
C ASP A 255 -12.72 19.89 -12.15
N VAL A 256 -13.55 18.94 -12.57
CA VAL A 256 -14.73 18.50 -11.80
C VAL A 256 -14.28 17.80 -10.51
N ALA A 257 -13.28 16.93 -10.56
CA ALA A 257 -12.74 16.27 -9.37
C ALA A 257 -12.20 17.29 -8.37
N GLU A 258 -11.45 18.30 -8.84
CA GLU A 258 -10.95 19.40 -8.01
C GLU A 258 -12.10 20.17 -7.33
N GLN A 259 -13.16 20.51 -8.07
CA GLN A 259 -14.34 21.19 -7.52
C GLN A 259 -15.08 20.37 -6.45
N LEU A 260 -15.03 19.03 -6.54
CA LEU A 260 -15.62 18.12 -5.56
C LEU A 260 -14.69 17.89 -4.35
N GLY A 261 -13.44 18.34 -4.42
CA GLY A 261 -12.40 18.02 -3.44
C GLY A 261 -12.04 16.53 -3.46
N ILE A 262 -11.99 15.94 -4.66
CA ILE A 262 -11.54 14.56 -4.89
C ILE A 262 -10.12 14.58 -5.43
N TRP A 263 -9.26 13.85 -4.74
CA TRP A 263 -7.87 13.60 -5.09
C TRP A 263 -7.74 12.55 -6.21
N ILE A 264 -6.71 12.69 -7.04
CA ILE A 264 -6.50 11.79 -8.19
C ILE A 264 -5.16 11.06 -8.05
N MET A 265 -5.20 9.73 -8.16
CA MET A 265 -4.04 8.89 -8.44
C MET A 265 -3.91 8.75 -9.96
N TYR A 266 -2.96 9.45 -10.58
CA TYR A 266 -2.88 9.51 -12.05
C TYR A 266 -2.22 8.27 -12.64
N ASP A 267 -2.94 7.57 -13.52
CA ASP A 267 -2.58 6.26 -14.06
C ASP A 267 -1.84 6.33 -15.42
N MET A 268 -0.66 5.72 -15.47
CA MET A 268 0.17 5.60 -16.68
C MET A 268 0.34 4.15 -17.18
N ARG A 269 -0.50 3.19 -16.74
CA ARG A 269 -0.27 1.73 -16.84
C ARG A 269 0.01 1.18 -18.24
N TYR A 270 -0.41 1.84 -19.31
CA TYR A 270 -0.15 1.37 -20.68
C TYR A 270 1.10 1.96 -21.33
N THR A 271 1.66 3.05 -20.82
CA THR A 271 2.76 3.77 -21.48
C THR A 271 3.92 4.14 -20.56
N TRP A 272 3.88 3.74 -19.29
CA TRP A 272 4.90 4.05 -18.29
C TRP A 272 6.32 3.55 -18.63
N THR A 273 6.45 2.48 -19.44
CA THR A 273 7.76 2.00 -19.92
C THR A 273 8.34 2.87 -21.04
N ASN A 274 7.56 3.78 -21.63
CA ASN A 274 8.00 4.77 -22.61
C ASN A 274 8.27 6.11 -21.92
N THR A 275 9.54 6.41 -21.65
CA THR A 275 9.95 7.63 -20.92
C THR A 275 9.54 8.93 -21.62
N SER A 276 9.37 8.94 -22.95
CA SER A 276 8.83 10.11 -23.66
C SER A 276 7.37 10.35 -23.29
N SER A 277 6.57 9.27 -23.19
CA SER A 277 5.16 9.36 -22.79
C SER A 277 5.00 9.73 -21.33
N VAL A 278 5.83 9.18 -20.43
CA VAL A 278 5.89 9.61 -19.02
C VAL A 278 6.20 11.10 -18.93
N THR A 279 7.19 11.56 -19.71
CA THR A 279 7.58 12.98 -19.72
C THR A 279 6.45 13.90 -20.13
N GLU A 280 5.73 13.56 -21.20
CA GLU A 280 4.58 14.32 -21.67
C GLU A 280 3.50 14.42 -20.58
N GLN A 281 3.11 13.28 -20.02
CA GLN A 281 2.01 13.20 -19.07
C GLN A 281 2.30 13.93 -17.75
N VAL A 282 3.48 13.70 -17.15
CA VAL A 282 3.88 14.38 -15.91
C VAL A 282 4.00 15.88 -16.13
N THR A 283 4.59 16.31 -17.25
CA THR A 283 4.73 17.74 -17.57
C THR A 283 3.37 18.43 -17.72
N ALA A 284 2.40 17.74 -18.32
CA ALA A 284 1.06 18.28 -18.53
C ALA A 284 0.25 18.45 -17.24
N LEU A 285 0.52 17.64 -16.21
CA LEU A 285 -0.33 17.53 -15.02
C LEU A 285 0.31 17.96 -13.70
N ARG A 286 1.64 18.09 -13.61
CA ARG A 286 2.33 18.47 -12.35
C ARG A 286 1.92 19.81 -11.74
N ASN A 287 1.31 20.70 -12.53
CA ASN A 287 0.78 21.98 -12.07
C ASN A 287 -0.64 21.91 -11.48
N ARG A 288 -1.31 20.75 -11.58
CA ARG A 288 -2.66 20.54 -11.02
C ARG A 288 -2.61 20.47 -9.49
N SER A 289 -3.67 20.95 -8.84
CA SER A 289 -3.74 21.02 -7.38
C SER A 289 -4.31 19.76 -6.74
N ASN A 290 -4.98 18.88 -7.51
CA ASN A 290 -5.69 17.70 -7.04
C ASN A 290 -5.03 16.36 -7.44
N ILE A 291 -3.82 16.39 -8.00
CA ILE A 291 -3.03 15.18 -8.22
C ILE A 291 -2.38 14.80 -6.89
N LEU A 292 -2.76 13.64 -6.36
CA LEU A 292 -2.26 13.13 -5.09
C LEU A 292 -0.94 12.39 -5.25
N LEU A 293 -0.87 11.51 -6.26
CA LEU A 293 0.31 10.71 -6.54
C LEU A 293 0.30 10.17 -7.98
N TRP A 294 1.46 9.72 -8.45
CA TRP A 294 1.66 9.16 -9.77
C TRP A 294 1.62 7.63 -9.72
N TYR A 295 0.81 6.99 -10.56
CA TYR A 295 0.74 5.53 -10.67
C TYR A 295 1.39 5.07 -11.98
N THR A 296 2.38 4.19 -11.85
CA THR A 296 3.18 3.69 -12.98
C THR A 296 2.59 2.42 -13.58
N GLY A 297 2.92 1.26 -12.99
CA GLY A 297 2.56 -0.06 -13.51
C GLY A 297 1.41 -0.70 -12.74
N ASP A 298 0.58 -1.41 -13.50
CA ASP A 298 -0.45 -2.30 -13.00
C ASP A 298 0.08 -3.74 -13.08
N GLU A 299 0.39 -4.35 -11.93
CA GLU A 299 0.90 -5.72 -11.82
C GLU A 299 2.13 -6.00 -12.74
N PRO A 300 3.18 -5.14 -12.74
CA PRO A 300 4.34 -5.32 -13.62
C PRO A 300 5.12 -6.62 -13.31
N ASP A 301 5.00 -7.13 -12.09
CA ASP A 301 5.50 -8.41 -11.63
C ASP A 301 4.74 -9.59 -12.23
N GLY A 302 3.42 -9.47 -12.33
CA GLY A 302 2.52 -10.41 -12.97
C GLY A 302 2.78 -10.49 -14.47
N ALA A 303 2.75 -9.32 -15.14
CA ALA A 303 3.00 -9.18 -16.58
C ALA A 303 4.44 -9.51 -16.98
N MET A 304 5.35 -9.61 -16.01
CA MET A 304 6.78 -9.86 -16.20
C MET A 304 7.43 -8.80 -17.08
N ASP A 305 7.11 -7.54 -16.82
CA ASP A 305 7.74 -6.40 -17.47
C ASP A 305 9.25 -6.39 -17.23
N PRO A 306 10.06 -5.67 -18.04
CA PRO A 306 11.50 -5.63 -17.83
C PRO A 306 11.87 -5.20 -16.40
N LEU A 307 12.70 -5.97 -15.69
CA LEU A 307 12.95 -5.78 -14.24
C LEU A 307 13.37 -4.36 -13.79
N ILE A 308 13.98 -3.57 -14.67
CA ILE A 308 14.45 -2.21 -14.35
C ILE A 308 13.46 -1.11 -14.74
N SER A 309 12.35 -1.44 -15.40
CA SER A 309 11.46 -0.43 -15.97
C SER A 309 10.79 0.41 -14.88
N THR A 310 10.44 -0.18 -13.74
CA THR A 310 9.77 0.49 -12.61
C THR A 310 10.67 1.59 -12.05
N GLY A 311 11.94 1.27 -11.80
CA GLY A 311 12.96 2.24 -11.40
C GLY A 311 13.21 3.34 -12.44
N ILE A 312 13.26 3.00 -13.74
CA ILE A 312 13.43 4.00 -14.80
C ILE A 312 12.25 4.99 -14.83
N ALA A 313 11.01 4.51 -14.73
CA ALA A 313 9.84 5.38 -14.69
C ALA A 313 9.84 6.26 -13.44
N TYR A 314 10.15 5.68 -12.28
CA TYR A 314 10.30 6.38 -11.01
C TYR A 314 11.32 7.53 -11.08
N ASP A 315 12.50 7.29 -11.65
CA ASP A 315 13.56 8.30 -11.79
C ASP A 315 13.14 9.44 -12.72
N VAL A 316 12.48 9.12 -13.84
CA VAL A 316 11.95 10.13 -14.78
C VAL A 316 10.89 10.99 -14.09
N ILE A 317 9.95 10.38 -13.37
CA ILE A 317 8.90 11.12 -12.65
C ILE A 317 9.54 12.02 -11.59
N ASN A 318 10.45 11.52 -10.74
CA ASN A 318 11.09 12.34 -9.71
C ASN A 318 11.95 13.48 -10.26
N THR A 319 12.53 13.30 -11.46
CA THR A 319 13.26 14.37 -12.17
C THR A 319 12.32 15.48 -12.64
N LEU A 320 11.09 15.14 -13.02
CA LEU A 320 10.09 16.07 -13.57
C LEU A 320 9.17 16.68 -12.51
N ASP A 321 8.84 15.91 -11.48
CA ASP A 321 7.97 16.25 -10.36
C ASP A 321 8.41 15.50 -9.09
N GLY A 322 9.42 16.05 -8.42
CA GLY A 322 9.90 15.54 -7.14
C GLY A 322 9.02 15.90 -5.93
N TYR A 323 7.81 16.42 -6.13
CA TYR A 323 6.94 16.95 -5.07
C TYR A 323 5.78 16.02 -4.71
N ARG A 324 5.64 14.87 -5.39
CA ARG A 324 4.57 13.90 -5.16
C ARG A 324 5.11 12.47 -5.16
N PRO A 325 4.51 11.55 -4.37
CA PRO A 325 4.88 10.14 -4.37
C PRO A 325 4.61 9.45 -5.71
N VAL A 326 5.39 8.41 -5.98
CA VAL A 326 5.15 7.45 -7.06
C VAL A 326 4.68 6.11 -6.48
N SER A 327 3.68 5.50 -7.11
CA SER A 327 3.12 4.21 -6.72
C SER A 327 2.97 3.24 -7.89
N LEU A 328 2.66 2.00 -7.53
CA LEU A 328 2.26 0.90 -8.41
C LEU A 328 1.56 -0.18 -7.58
N VAL A 329 0.90 -1.13 -8.23
CA VAL A 329 0.34 -2.32 -7.58
C VAL A 329 1.14 -3.57 -7.93
N LEU A 330 1.28 -4.49 -6.97
CA LEU A 330 1.82 -5.83 -7.19
C LEU A 330 0.75 -6.89 -6.92
N ASN A 331 0.75 -7.93 -7.76
CA ASN A 331 -0.15 -9.09 -7.62
C ASN A 331 0.58 -10.36 -7.17
N CYS A 332 1.87 -10.47 -7.48
CA CYS A 332 2.65 -11.65 -7.14
C CYS A 332 3.06 -11.62 -5.68
N GLU A 333 3.03 -12.78 -5.02
CA GLU A 333 3.40 -12.91 -3.61
C GLU A 333 4.80 -12.35 -3.35
N ASN A 334 5.80 -12.76 -4.13
CA ASN A 334 7.20 -12.40 -3.87
C ASN A 334 8.11 -12.44 -5.11
N TYR A 335 7.54 -12.43 -6.32
CA TYR A 335 8.29 -12.51 -7.57
C TYR A 335 9.00 -11.19 -7.88
N TYR A 336 10.33 -11.16 -7.80
CA TYR A 336 11.18 -9.97 -7.97
C TYR A 336 10.64 -8.73 -7.23
N PHE A 337 10.11 -8.94 -6.02
CA PHE A 337 9.42 -7.92 -5.22
C PHE A 337 10.25 -6.65 -5.00
N ILE A 338 11.58 -6.79 -4.85
CA ILE A 338 12.48 -5.64 -4.68
C ILE A 338 12.49 -4.78 -5.95
N GLN A 339 12.71 -5.42 -7.10
CA GLN A 339 12.85 -4.73 -8.38
C GLN A 339 11.52 -4.14 -8.85
N TYR A 340 10.44 -4.90 -8.78
CA TYR A 340 9.13 -4.40 -9.23
C TYR A 340 8.52 -3.41 -8.24
N GLY A 341 8.58 -3.68 -6.94
CA GLY A 341 7.96 -2.83 -5.93
C GLY A 341 8.89 -1.76 -5.39
N LEU A 342 9.90 -2.18 -4.63
CA LEU A 342 10.68 -1.29 -3.78
C LEU A 342 11.57 -0.31 -4.55
N ASP A 343 12.07 -0.69 -5.73
CA ASP A 343 12.97 0.16 -6.52
C ASP A 343 12.23 1.21 -7.36
N GLY A 344 10.91 1.05 -7.56
CA GLY A 344 10.11 1.91 -8.43
C GLY A 344 8.95 2.64 -7.75
N SER A 345 8.85 2.61 -6.42
CA SER A 345 7.73 3.23 -5.71
C SER A 345 8.12 3.83 -4.35
N ASP A 346 7.49 4.96 -4.04
CA ASP A 346 7.40 5.52 -2.69
C ASP A 346 6.24 4.89 -1.89
N LEU A 347 5.29 4.25 -2.58
CA LEU A 347 4.07 3.69 -2.01
C LEU A 347 3.66 2.45 -2.80
N LEU A 348 3.44 1.35 -2.09
CA LEU A 348 3.12 0.05 -2.70
C LEU A 348 1.65 -0.30 -2.50
N LEU A 349 0.94 -0.62 -3.58
CA LEU A 349 -0.39 -1.21 -3.52
C LEU A 349 -0.26 -2.74 -3.69
N VAL A 350 -1.18 -3.50 -3.09
CA VAL A 350 -1.27 -4.97 -3.24
C VAL A 350 -2.72 -5.41 -3.43
N ASP A 351 -2.97 -6.44 -4.25
CA ASP A 351 -4.32 -6.83 -4.72
C ASP A 351 -4.66 -8.35 -4.72
N PRO A 352 -4.63 -9.03 -3.57
CA PRO A 352 -4.77 -10.50 -3.45
C PRO A 352 -6.19 -11.06 -3.73
N TYR A 353 -7.16 -10.25 -4.15
CA TYR A 353 -8.57 -10.57 -4.44
C TYR A 353 -9.08 -11.99 -4.06
N PRO A 354 -9.36 -12.26 -2.78
CA PRO A 354 -9.59 -13.64 -2.35
C PRO A 354 -11.05 -14.12 -2.40
N ILE A 355 -12.02 -13.24 -2.61
CA ILE A 355 -13.42 -13.55 -2.41
C ILE A 355 -13.95 -14.41 -3.55
N ALA A 356 -14.45 -15.59 -3.19
CA ALA A 356 -14.93 -16.60 -4.13
C ALA A 356 -13.88 -16.99 -5.18
N LEU A 357 -12.62 -17.01 -4.76
CA LEU A 357 -11.48 -17.51 -5.53
C LEU A 357 -11.27 -19.01 -5.24
N ASN A 358 -10.80 -19.76 -6.24
CA ASN A 358 -10.25 -21.11 -6.02
C ASN A 358 -8.74 -21.08 -6.24
N GLY A 359 -7.97 -21.00 -5.15
CA GLY A 359 -6.51 -20.94 -5.19
C GLY A 359 -5.81 -22.19 -5.72
N ALA A 360 -6.53 -23.31 -5.88
CA ALA A 360 -5.97 -24.58 -6.38
C ALA A 360 -6.34 -24.88 -7.85
N TRP A 361 -7.25 -24.11 -8.44
CA TRP A 361 -7.72 -24.35 -9.81
C TRP A 361 -8.14 -23.07 -10.53
N SER A 362 -7.52 -22.83 -11.69
CA SER A 362 -7.89 -21.74 -12.59
C SER A 362 -9.10 -22.12 -13.41
N LYS A 363 -10.25 -21.49 -13.17
CA LYS A 363 -11.42 -21.68 -14.05
C LYS A 363 -11.18 -21.10 -15.45
N ARG A 364 -10.48 -19.95 -15.55
CA ARG A 364 -10.16 -19.24 -16.80
C ARG A 364 -9.39 -20.13 -17.77
N TYR A 365 -8.32 -20.72 -17.25
CA TYR A 365 -7.38 -21.49 -18.06
C TYR A 365 -7.65 -22.98 -17.99
N ASN A 366 -8.54 -23.43 -17.11
CA ASN A 366 -8.85 -24.84 -16.88
C ASN A 366 -7.58 -25.66 -16.56
N THR A 367 -6.80 -25.14 -15.62
CA THR A 367 -5.50 -25.67 -15.18
C THR A 367 -5.38 -25.70 -13.66
N PRO A 368 -4.59 -26.64 -13.10
CA PRO A 368 -4.28 -26.61 -11.67
C PRO A 368 -3.44 -25.38 -11.33
N VAL A 369 -3.57 -24.90 -10.10
CA VAL A 369 -2.73 -23.83 -9.55
C VAL A 369 -1.96 -24.38 -8.37
N ASN A 370 -0.66 -24.10 -8.35
CA ASN A 370 0.26 -24.43 -7.28
C ASN A 370 1.46 -23.46 -7.30
N VAL A 371 2.39 -23.67 -6.38
CA VAL A 371 3.56 -22.80 -6.20
C VAL A 371 4.43 -22.58 -7.44
N ASN A 372 4.37 -23.47 -8.46
CA ASN A 372 5.20 -23.40 -9.66
C ASN A 372 4.41 -23.35 -10.99
N PHE A 373 3.08 -23.41 -10.96
CA PHE A 373 2.26 -23.46 -12.17
C PHE A 373 0.84 -22.93 -11.92
N GLY A 374 0.24 -22.35 -12.96
CA GLY A 374 -1.13 -21.86 -12.93
C GLY A 374 -1.24 -20.40 -12.52
N ASP A 375 -2.36 -19.81 -12.91
CA ASP A 375 -2.75 -18.44 -12.56
C ASP A 375 -4.25 -18.43 -12.23
N SER A 376 -4.58 -17.89 -11.06
CA SER A 376 -5.93 -17.71 -10.55
C SER A 376 -6.26 -16.26 -10.21
N GLY A 377 -5.49 -15.28 -10.67
CA GLY A 377 -5.71 -13.85 -10.35
C GLY A 377 -5.16 -13.41 -8.99
N CYS A 378 -4.53 -14.33 -8.24
CA CYS A 378 -3.65 -14.03 -7.12
C CYS A 378 -2.60 -15.14 -7.00
N ASP A 379 -1.33 -14.78 -6.81
CA ASP A 379 -0.25 -15.76 -6.67
C ASP A 379 -0.24 -16.40 -5.27
N ASN A 380 -0.27 -17.74 -5.21
CA ASN A 380 -0.27 -18.54 -3.98
C ASN A 380 -1.39 -18.23 -2.96
N CYS A 381 -2.43 -17.51 -3.36
CA CYS A 381 -3.65 -17.33 -2.58
C CYS A 381 -4.41 -18.65 -2.35
N ASN A 382 -5.15 -18.73 -1.25
CA ASN A 382 -6.05 -19.84 -0.93
C ASN A 382 -7.51 -19.54 -1.30
N GLY A 383 -7.87 -18.28 -1.51
CA GLY A 383 -9.24 -17.80 -1.70
C GLY A 383 -9.98 -17.54 -0.39
N THR A 384 -9.27 -16.98 0.60
CA THR A 384 -9.82 -16.64 1.92
C THR A 384 -9.32 -15.28 2.39
N PHE A 385 -9.97 -14.69 3.40
CA PHE A 385 -9.52 -13.42 3.98
C PHE A 385 -8.08 -13.46 4.54
N TYR A 386 -7.54 -14.66 4.83
CA TYR A 386 -6.13 -14.82 5.22
C TYR A 386 -5.16 -14.29 4.15
N ASP A 387 -5.54 -14.37 2.87
CA ASP A 387 -4.67 -13.93 1.80
C ASP A 387 -4.46 -12.40 1.82
N ILE A 388 -5.40 -11.63 2.40
CA ILE A 388 -5.22 -10.19 2.63
C ILE A 388 -4.24 -9.95 3.76
N THR A 389 -4.40 -10.62 4.90
CA THR A 389 -3.52 -10.44 6.06
C THR A 389 -2.09 -10.86 5.72
N GLU A 390 -1.92 -11.99 5.04
CA GLU A 390 -0.60 -12.49 4.62
C GLU A 390 0.05 -11.55 3.59
N THR A 391 -0.70 -11.08 2.59
CA THR A 391 -0.15 -10.16 1.58
C THR A 391 0.26 -8.82 2.20
N MET A 392 -0.54 -8.28 3.12
CA MET A 392 -0.21 -7.05 3.85
C MET A 392 1.04 -7.24 4.73
N ASP A 393 1.02 -8.23 5.62
CA ASP A 393 2.10 -8.47 6.57
C ASP A 393 3.41 -8.81 5.86
N SER A 394 3.37 -9.69 4.85
CA SER A 394 4.57 -10.08 4.11
C SER A 394 5.12 -8.95 3.26
N SER A 395 4.29 -8.07 2.69
CA SER A 395 4.77 -6.90 1.94
C SER A 395 5.46 -5.88 2.85
N ILE A 396 4.87 -5.62 4.02
CA ILE A 396 5.46 -4.77 5.05
C ILE A 396 6.77 -5.37 5.57
N ASP A 397 6.82 -6.68 5.81
CA ASP A 397 8.02 -7.37 6.29
C ASP A 397 9.14 -7.38 5.24
N ARG A 398 8.81 -7.60 3.97
CA ARG A 398 9.78 -7.47 2.86
C ARG A 398 10.33 -6.06 2.76
N ALA A 399 9.49 -5.02 2.88
CA ALA A 399 9.96 -3.64 2.94
C ALA A 399 10.87 -3.40 4.16
N ARG A 400 10.51 -3.93 5.35
CA ARG A 400 11.33 -3.85 6.56
C ARG A 400 12.70 -4.50 6.39
N THR A 401 12.76 -5.71 5.83
CA THR A 401 14.04 -6.41 5.65
C THR A 401 14.98 -5.71 4.67
N GLN A 402 14.45 -4.84 3.81
CA GLN A 402 15.22 -3.97 2.92
C GLN A 402 15.47 -2.55 3.48
N GLY A 403 15.14 -2.30 4.76
CA GLY A 403 15.27 -0.97 5.39
C GLY A 403 14.31 0.08 4.84
N LYS A 404 13.22 -0.35 4.19
CA LYS A 404 12.23 0.51 3.53
C LYS A 404 10.86 0.55 4.25
N TYR A 405 10.75 -0.02 5.45
CA TYR A 405 9.52 0.00 6.26
C TYR A 405 8.93 1.41 6.42
N ARG A 406 9.78 2.38 6.77
CA ARG A 406 9.38 3.78 6.97
C ARG A 406 9.19 4.57 5.68
N THR A 407 9.71 4.08 4.55
CA THR A 407 9.76 4.84 3.30
C THR A 407 8.81 4.33 2.22
N THR A 408 8.22 3.16 2.42
CA THR A 408 7.32 2.52 1.46
C THR A 408 6.08 2.01 2.20
N PRO A 409 5.12 2.89 2.58
CA PRO A 409 3.83 2.46 3.10
C PRO A 409 3.11 1.54 2.11
N VAL A 410 2.34 0.60 2.66
CA VAL A 410 1.56 -0.37 1.89
C VAL A 410 0.08 0.00 1.94
N TRP A 411 -0.56 -0.01 0.79
CA TRP A 411 -1.99 0.23 0.61
C TRP A 411 -2.67 -1.03 0.12
N MET A 412 -3.95 -1.15 0.46
CA MET A 412 -4.75 -2.27 0.05
C MET A 412 -5.59 -1.92 -1.17
N VAL A 413 -5.71 -2.88 -2.09
CA VAL A 413 -6.66 -2.90 -3.21
C VAL A 413 -7.67 -4.03 -2.99
N PRO A 414 -8.81 -3.79 -2.31
CA PRO A 414 -9.79 -4.85 -2.07
C PRO A 414 -10.54 -5.25 -3.32
N GLN A 415 -11.04 -6.48 -3.32
CA GLN A 415 -11.99 -6.95 -4.33
C GLN A 415 -13.32 -6.26 -4.10
N ALA A 416 -13.80 -5.49 -5.09
CA ALA A 416 -15.08 -4.80 -5.04
C ALA A 416 -15.82 -4.80 -6.38
N PHE A 417 -15.58 -5.82 -7.21
CA PHE A 417 -16.06 -5.90 -8.59
C PHE A 417 -16.74 -7.23 -8.90
N ASP A 418 -17.61 -7.18 -9.91
CA ASP A 418 -18.15 -8.34 -10.61
C ASP A 418 -17.46 -8.49 -11.98
N ASP A 419 -16.70 -9.57 -12.17
CA ASP A 419 -16.08 -9.92 -13.45
C ASP A 419 -17.05 -10.66 -14.39
N GLY A 420 -18.34 -10.76 -14.03
CA GLY A 420 -19.34 -11.54 -14.76
C GLY A 420 -19.04 -13.03 -14.75
N GLN A 421 -18.27 -13.51 -13.76
CA GLN A 421 -17.72 -14.86 -13.68
C GLN A 421 -16.85 -15.25 -14.88
N GLN A 422 -16.22 -14.29 -15.56
CA GLN A 422 -15.47 -14.55 -16.79
C GLN A 422 -14.01 -14.94 -16.55
N GLU A 423 -13.39 -14.43 -15.48
CA GLU A 423 -11.95 -14.59 -15.25
C GLU A 423 -11.70 -15.64 -14.17
N PHE A 424 -11.62 -15.23 -12.91
CA PHE A 424 -11.14 -16.10 -11.83
C PHE A 424 -12.16 -16.30 -10.70
N TRP A 425 -12.99 -15.31 -10.40
CA TRP A 425 -13.87 -15.30 -9.24
C TRP A 425 -15.27 -15.85 -9.55
N TYR A 426 -15.84 -16.66 -8.66
CA TYR A 426 -17.15 -17.29 -8.90
C TYR A 426 -18.34 -16.36 -8.61
N ARG A 427 -18.12 -15.24 -7.93
CA ARG A 427 -19.12 -14.21 -7.65
C ARG A 427 -18.47 -12.91 -7.24
N VAL A 428 -19.25 -11.84 -7.32
CA VAL A 428 -18.99 -10.56 -6.66
C VAL A 428 -18.97 -10.71 -5.13
N PRO A 429 -18.15 -9.93 -4.42
CA PRO A 429 -18.24 -9.77 -2.97
C PRO A 429 -19.58 -9.20 -2.51
N THR A 430 -19.91 -9.39 -1.24
CA THR A 430 -20.99 -8.65 -0.57
C THR A 430 -20.43 -7.41 0.14
N GLY A 431 -21.28 -6.45 0.48
CA GLY A 431 -20.86 -5.29 1.27
C GLY A 431 -20.25 -5.65 2.64
N ASP A 432 -20.74 -6.70 3.30
CA ASP A 432 -20.15 -7.20 4.54
C ASP A 432 -18.72 -7.74 4.32
N GLU A 433 -18.47 -8.38 3.18
CA GLU A 433 -17.14 -8.85 2.82
C GLU A 433 -16.20 -7.68 2.51
N GLU A 434 -16.67 -6.64 1.82
CA GLU A 434 -15.89 -5.40 1.64
C GLU A 434 -15.51 -4.78 2.98
N ALA A 435 -16.46 -4.62 3.91
CA ALA A 435 -16.17 -4.05 5.23
C ALA A 435 -15.10 -4.84 5.98
N VAL A 436 -15.18 -6.18 5.91
CA VAL A 436 -14.16 -7.08 6.49
C VAL A 436 -12.81 -6.89 5.80
N GLN A 437 -12.74 -6.92 4.45
CA GLN A 437 -11.48 -6.71 3.71
C GLN A 437 -10.81 -5.40 4.13
N THR A 438 -11.60 -4.33 4.25
CA THR A 438 -11.12 -3.01 4.66
C THR A 438 -10.61 -3.02 6.10
N VAL A 439 -11.40 -3.48 7.07
CA VAL A 439 -10.98 -3.45 8.49
C VAL A 439 -9.76 -4.34 8.74
N ILE A 440 -9.68 -5.54 8.14
CA ILE A 440 -8.49 -6.39 8.33
C ILE A 440 -7.24 -5.76 7.68
N ALA A 441 -7.36 -5.09 6.52
CA ALA A 441 -6.21 -4.41 5.92
C ALA A 441 -5.65 -3.32 6.84
N TYR A 442 -6.51 -2.49 7.45
CA TYR A 442 -6.08 -1.48 8.43
C TYR A 442 -5.56 -2.10 9.73
N ASN A 443 -6.17 -3.19 10.21
CA ASN A 443 -5.64 -3.95 11.35
C ASN A 443 -4.21 -4.42 11.10
N HIS A 444 -3.85 -4.71 9.84
CA HIS A 444 -2.53 -5.14 9.39
C HIS A 444 -1.66 -3.99 8.83
N GLY A 445 -2.01 -2.73 9.10
CA GLY A 445 -1.14 -1.58 8.84
C GLY A 445 -1.32 -0.90 7.48
N ALA A 446 -2.39 -1.19 6.73
CA ALA A 446 -2.72 -0.42 5.53
C ALA A 446 -2.91 1.06 5.87
N MET A 447 -2.41 1.94 4.99
CA MET A 447 -2.55 3.40 5.12
C MET A 447 -3.40 4.05 4.01
N GLY A 448 -3.98 3.23 3.15
CA GLY A 448 -4.92 3.65 2.13
C GLY A 448 -5.68 2.46 1.54
N HIS A 449 -6.78 2.78 0.88
CA HIS A 449 -7.73 1.83 0.30
C HIS A 449 -8.11 2.26 -1.12
N CYS A 450 -7.74 1.47 -2.13
CA CYS A 450 -8.11 1.70 -3.52
C CYS A 450 -8.82 0.46 -4.09
N ALA A 451 -10.13 0.32 -3.91
CA ALA A 451 -10.81 -0.90 -4.36
C ALA A 451 -10.98 -0.97 -5.89
N TRP A 452 -10.73 -2.14 -6.47
CA TRP A 452 -11.00 -2.41 -7.88
C TRP A 452 -12.42 -2.97 -8.03
N ASN A 453 -13.31 -2.41 -8.84
CA ASN A 453 -13.38 -1.03 -9.31
C ASN A 453 -14.85 -0.58 -9.23
N SER A 454 -15.09 0.73 -9.22
CA SER A 454 -16.41 1.32 -8.91
C SER A 454 -17.49 1.09 -9.98
N GLU A 455 -17.11 0.82 -11.24
CA GLU A 455 -18.07 0.58 -12.34
C GLU A 455 -18.82 -0.74 -12.15
N TYR A 456 -18.17 -1.75 -11.57
CA TYR A 456 -18.73 -3.07 -11.35
C TYR A 456 -19.09 -3.35 -9.88
N SER A 457 -18.98 -2.35 -9.00
CA SER A 457 -19.39 -2.47 -7.60
C SER A 457 -20.91 -2.43 -7.45
N THR A 458 -21.45 -3.27 -6.57
CA THR A 458 -22.86 -3.24 -6.19
C THR A 458 -23.15 -2.09 -5.21
N PRO A 459 -24.40 -1.62 -5.08
CA PRO A 459 -24.75 -0.57 -4.12
C PRO A 459 -24.43 -0.91 -2.66
N ASP A 460 -24.52 -2.18 -2.26
CA ASP A 460 -24.18 -2.62 -0.90
C ASP A 460 -22.68 -2.59 -0.61
N ILE A 461 -21.84 -2.90 -1.61
CA ILE A 461 -20.37 -2.69 -1.54
C ILE A 461 -20.07 -1.22 -1.30
N LEU A 462 -20.57 -0.33 -2.16
CA LEU A 462 -20.29 1.10 -2.05
C LEU A 462 -20.80 1.70 -0.72
N SER A 463 -21.95 1.23 -0.23
CA SER A 463 -22.53 1.69 1.03
C SER A 463 -21.72 1.26 2.25
N ASN A 464 -21.20 0.02 2.29
CA ASN A 464 -20.36 -0.45 3.38
C ASN A 464 -18.97 0.21 3.35
N ALA A 465 -18.39 0.35 2.16
CA ALA A 465 -17.13 1.06 1.96
C ALA A 465 -17.25 2.51 2.45
N SER A 466 -18.33 3.20 2.07
CA SER A 466 -18.66 4.56 2.53
C SER A 466 -18.78 4.64 4.05
N PHE A 467 -19.48 3.68 4.67
CA PHE A 467 -19.64 3.63 6.11
C PHE A 467 -18.30 3.49 6.84
N ILE A 468 -17.45 2.53 6.42
CA ILE A 468 -16.15 2.30 7.04
C ILE A 468 -15.19 3.48 6.79
N ALA A 469 -15.19 4.05 5.59
CA ALA A 469 -14.42 5.26 5.28
C ALA A 469 -14.75 6.40 6.25
N GLY A 470 -16.05 6.65 6.50
CA GLY A 470 -16.51 7.65 7.47
C GLY A 470 -15.98 7.41 8.88
N GLN A 471 -15.92 6.15 9.33
CA GLN A 471 -15.35 5.78 10.62
C GLN A 471 -13.84 6.03 10.67
N LEU A 472 -13.10 5.63 9.63
CA LEU A 472 -11.65 5.85 9.56
C LEU A 472 -11.31 7.35 9.59
N TYR A 473 -12.05 8.18 8.86
CA TYR A 473 -11.84 9.64 8.88
C TYR A 473 -12.09 10.24 10.27
N ALA A 474 -13.21 9.85 10.90
CA ALA A 474 -13.58 10.33 12.23
C ALA A 474 -12.57 9.90 13.32
N GLN A 475 -11.90 8.76 13.11
CA GLN A 475 -10.90 8.21 14.03
C GLN A 475 -9.46 8.42 13.55
N SER A 476 -9.22 9.36 12.63
CA SER A 476 -7.88 9.63 12.07
C SER A 476 -6.79 9.87 13.12
N ARG A 477 -7.11 10.48 14.27
CA ARG A 477 -6.18 10.62 15.40
C ARG A 477 -5.59 9.30 15.91
N PHE A 478 -6.36 8.21 15.88
CA PHE A 478 -5.85 6.89 16.24
C PHE A 478 -5.05 6.26 15.10
N ILE A 479 -5.58 6.34 13.88
CA ILE A 479 -5.01 5.68 12.70
C ILE A 479 -3.69 6.34 12.26
N ILE A 480 -3.60 7.66 12.38
CA ILE A 480 -2.44 8.47 11.98
C ILE A 480 -1.58 8.83 13.18
N ASP A 481 -2.09 9.60 14.15
CA ASP A 481 -1.24 10.19 15.20
C ASP A 481 -0.74 9.12 16.19
N ALA A 482 -1.56 8.09 16.42
CA ALA A 482 -1.24 6.94 17.25
C ALA A 482 -0.81 5.70 16.45
N HIS A 483 -0.41 5.85 15.18
CA HIS A 483 -0.09 4.72 14.30
C HIS A 483 0.91 3.72 14.92
N ASP A 484 2.02 4.21 15.48
CA ASP A 484 3.05 3.37 16.11
C ASP A 484 2.56 2.61 17.36
N SER A 485 1.41 2.99 17.93
CA SER A 485 0.77 2.25 19.04
C SER A 485 -0.06 1.05 18.57
N ARG A 486 -0.16 0.83 17.24
CA ARG A 486 -0.92 -0.28 16.68
C ARG A 486 -0.39 -1.61 17.24
N GLN A 487 -1.30 -2.41 17.79
CA GLN A 487 -1.00 -3.73 18.33
C GLN A 487 -2.04 -4.73 17.86
N THR A 488 -1.62 -5.90 17.42
CA THR A 488 -2.53 -7.05 17.26
C THR A 488 -2.96 -7.52 18.64
N VAL A 489 -4.26 -7.43 18.93
CA VAL A 489 -4.85 -7.82 20.22
C VAL A 489 -5.11 -9.32 20.25
N TYR A 490 -5.71 -9.82 19.18
CA TYR A 490 -6.05 -11.22 19.01
C TYR A 490 -6.20 -11.52 17.53
N SER A 491 -5.59 -12.60 17.08
CA SER A 491 -5.80 -13.12 15.75
C SER A 491 -5.75 -14.64 15.84
N ASN A 492 -6.78 -15.33 15.34
CA ASN A 492 -6.82 -16.79 15.30
C ASN A 492 -6.88 -17.33 13.88
N LEU A 493 -6.23 -16.60 12.96
CA LEU A 493 -5.92 -17.00 11.59
C LEU A 493 -5.39 -18.44 11.57
N SER A 494 -6.29 -19.41 11.39
CA SER A 494 -5.95 -20.82 11.39
C SER A 494 -5.77 -21.27 9.95
N TYR A 495 -4.51 -21.50 9.59
CA TYR A 495 -4.06 -22.06 8.31
C TYR A 495 -4.64 -23.47 8.05
N PRO A 496 -4.95 -23.86 6.80
CA PRO A 496 -5.65 -23.15 5.75
C PRO A 496 -7.13 -23.61 5.67
N GLY A 497 -8.05 -22.69 5.33
CA GLY A 497 -9.46 -23.01 5.05
C GLY A 497 -10.46 -22.70 6.17
N ILE A 498 -10.05 -21.99 7.24
CA ILE A 498 -10.96 -21.53 8.28
C ILE A 498 -10.79 -20.03 8.48
N ASN A 499 -11.86 -19.30 8.21
CA ASN A 499 -11.98 -17.90 8.57
C ASN A 499 -12.01 -17.74 10.10
N GLY A 500 -11.59 -16.60 10.63
CA GLY A 500 -11.33 -16.39 12.04
C GLY A 500 -11.87 -15.05 12.55
N ILE A 501 -11.25 -14.62 13.64
CA ILE A 501 -11.39 -13.30 14.21
C ILE A 501 -10.01 -12.65 14.18
N ASP A 502 -9.99 -11.37 13.80
CA ASP A 502 -8.81 -10.53 13.86
C ASP A 502 -9.15 -9.21 14.57
N LEU A 503 -8.30 -8.78 15.50
CA LEU A 503 -8.44 -7.53 16.23
C LEU A 503 -7.11 -6.79 16.34
N ALA A 504 -7.15 -5.49 16.06
CA ALA A 504 -6.07 -4.57 16.35
C ALA A 504 -6.54 -3.43 17.25
N SER A 505 -5.58 -2.80 17.92
CA SER A 505 -5.84 -1.64 18.77
C SER A 505 -4.82 -0.53 18.57
N TRP A 506 -5.24 0.71 18.80
CA TRP A 506 -4.42 1.92 18.80
C TRP A 506 -4.69 2.70 20.07
N THR A 507 -3.64 3.06 20.81
CA THR A 507 -3.75 3.74 22.11
C THR A 507 -3.16 5.14 22.05
N MET A 508 -3.96 6.12 22.46
CA MET A 508 -3.56 7.52 22.61
C MET A 508 -3.48 7.89 24.08
N TYR A 509 -2.47 8.70 24.42
CA TYR A 509 -2.36 9.36 25.71
C TYR A 509 -2.85 10.80 25.60
N HIS A 510 -3.68 11.23 26.55
CA HIS A 510 -4.22 12.59 26.68
C HIS A 510 -3.57 13.27 27.89
N PRO A 511 -2.54 14.12 27.69
CA PRO A 511 -1.80 14.73 28.80
C PRO A 511 -2.66 15.68 29.66
N GLU A 512 -3.69 16.29 29.08
CA GLU A 512 -4.52 17.31 29.74
C GLU A 512 -5.30 16.76 30.94
N ASN A 513 -5.70 15.50 30.86
CA ASN A 513 -6.47 14.81 31.89
C ASN A 513 -5.78 13.54 32.40
N ASN A 514 -4.56 13.26 31.92
CA ASN A 514 -3.79 12.06 32.24
C ASN A 514 -4.60 10.76 32.02
N THR A 515 -5.33 10.70 30.91
CA THR A 515 -6.12 9.51 30.52
C THR A 515 -5.58 8.89 29.25
N HIS A 516 -5.92 7.62 29.03
CA HIS A 516 -5.69 6.97 27.75
C HIS A 516 -7.02 6.62 27.09
N GLU A 517 -7.02 6.67 25.77
CA GLU A 517 -8.09 6.10 24.96
C GLU A 517 -7.50 5.03 24.04
N THR A 518 -8.22 3.93 23.86
CA THR A 518 -7.83 2.87 22.95
C THR A 518 -8.95 2.60 21.96
N LEU A 519 -8.69 2.81 20.68
CA LEU A 519 -9.52 2.30 19.60
C LEU A 519 -9.23 0.81 19.45
N VAL A 520 -10.27 -0.03 19.40
CA VAL A 520 -10.17 -1.43 19.01
C VAL A 520 -11.07 -1.66 17.81
N MET A 521 -10.51 -2.21 16.73
CA MET A 521 -11.26 -2.66 15.56
C MET A 521 -11.14 -4.17 15.45
N GLY A 522 -12.28 -4.84 15.23
CA GLY A 522 -12.37 -6.28 15.14
C GLY A 522 -13.17 -6.73 13.94
N SER A 523 -12.73 -7.84 13.33
CA SER A 523 -13.37 -8.48 12.19
C SER A 523 -13.64 -9.93 12.53
N ASN A 524 -14.86 -10.41 12.26
CA ASN A 524 -15.19 -11.83 12.21
C ASN A 524 -15.44 -12.22 10.76
N PHE A 525 -14.49 -12.91 10.15
CA PHE A 525 -14.61 -13.32 8.76
C PHE A 525 -15.26 -14.70 8.61
N ASN A 526 -15.68 -15.36 9.69
CA ASN A 526 -16.32 -16.68 9.64
C ASN A 526 -17.56 -16.73 8.76
N TYR A 527 -17.66 -17.71 7.86
CA TYR A 527 -18.90 -18.04 7.14
C TYR A 527 -19.79 -19.02 7.94
N ILE A 528 -19.95 -18.79 9.25
CA ILE A 528 -20.80 -19.61 10.12
C ILE A 528 -22.29 -19.52 9.74
N ALA A 529 -23.11 -20.42 10.32
CA ALA A 529 -24.55 -20.41 10.12
C ALA A 529 -25.17 -19.08 10.60
N SER A 530 -26.14 -18.57 9.84
CA SER A 530 -26.88 -17.35 10.21
C SER A 530 -27.50 -17.48 11.60
N GLY A 531 -27.48 -16.38 12.38
CA GLY A 531 -27.94 -16.36 13.77
C GLY A 531 -26.91 -16.87 14.79
N THR A 532 -25.73 -17.32 14.34
CA THR A 532 -24.61 -17.64 15.24
C THR A 532 -23.71 -16.43 15.41
N PHE A 533 -23.29 -16.18 16.65
CA PHE A 533 -22.39 -15.07 17.00
C PHE A 533 -21.13 -15.62 17.66
N THR A 534 -19.99 -15.04 17.32
CA THR A 534 -18.76 -15.26 18.06
C THR A 534 -18.66 -14.20 19.14
N THR A 535 -18.75 -14.62 20.40
CA THR A 535 -18.71 -13.74 21.57
C THR A 535 -17.42 -13.89 22.34
N PHE A 536 -16.73 -12.79 22.63
CA PHE A 536 -15.47 -12.80 23.37
C PHE A 536 -15.21 -11.45 24.06
N SER A 537 -14.45 -11.50 25.16
CA SER A 537 -13.94 -10.32 25.86
C SER A 537 -12.45 -10.10 25.54
N LEU A 538 -11.97 -8.87 25.70
CA LEU A 538 -10.56 -8.54 25.49
C LEU A 538 -9.75 -8.78 26.76
N ALA A 539 -9.21 -9.98 26.95
CA ALA A 539 -8.43 -10.29 28.16
C ALA A 539 -7.17 -9.42 28.34
N ASN A 540 -6.62 -8.90 27.23
CA ASN A 540 -5.34 -8.16 27.21
C ASN A 540 -5.50 -6.65 26.91
N VAL A 541 -6.73 -6.14 26.82
CA VAL A 541 -6.99 -4.71 26.61
C VAL A 541 -7.83 -4.19 27.77
N THR A 542 -7.27 -3.25 28.53
CA THR A 542 -7.93 -2.66 29.70
C THR A 542 -8.75 -1.43 29.32
N GLY A 543 -9.76 -1.13 30.13
CA GLY A 543 -10.55 0.10 30.04
C GLY A 543 -12.04 -0.14 29.90
N THR A 544 -12.81 0.91 30.13
CA THR A 544 -14.26 0.88 30.05
C THR A 544 -14.75 1.35 28.69
N VAL A 545 -15.82 0.75 28.18
CA VAL A 545 -16.47 1.18 26.93
C VAL A 545 -16.85 2.66 27.03
N LYS A 546 -16.19 3.51 26.24
CA LYS A 546 -16.51 4.94 26.09
C LYS A 546 -17.53 5.13 24.97
N GLU A 547 -17.29 4.50 23.83
CA GLU A 547 -18.10 4.67 22.62
C GLU A 547 -18.04 3.41 21.76
N VAL A 548 -19.19 2.91 21.31
CA VAL A 548 -19.26 1.87 20.28
C VAL A 548 -19.47 2.57 18.94
N LEU A 549 -18.48 2.47 18.07
CA LEU A 549 -18.47 3.15 16.76
C LEU A 549 -19.37 2.40 15.77
N PHE A 550 -19.23 1.07 15.74
CA PHE A 550 -19.99 0.19 14.86
C PHE A 550 -19.93 -1.27 15.32
N GLY A 551 -20.81 -2.10 14.76
CA GLY A 551 -20.95 -3.49 15.14
C GLY A 551 -21.61 -3.67 16.51
N ASN A 552 -21.51 -4.90 17.05
CA ASN A 552 -22.15 -5.26 18.31
C ASN A 552 -21.10 -5.47 19.41
N VAL A 553 -20.88 -4.41 20.19
CA VAL A 553 -20.03 -4.41 21.38
C VAL A 553 -20.87 -3.93 22.56
N THR A 554 -20.79 -4.65 23.68
CA THR A 554 -21.50 -4.30 24.91
C THR A 554 -20.52 -4.16 26.06
N GLN A 555 -20.95 -3.50 27.13
CA GLN A 555 -20.17 -3.38 28.37
C GLN A 555 -20.51 -4.53 29.31
N ALA A 556 -19.51 -5.29 29.73
CA ALA A 556 -19.64 -6.31 30.78
C ALA A 556 -19.77 -5.67 32.18
N GLU A 557 -20.12 -6.47 33.19
CA GLU A 557 -20.31 -5.97 34.57
C GLU A 557 -19.05 -5.32 35.17
N ASP A 558 -17.86 -5.79 34.77
CA ASP A 558 -16.57 -5.24 35.17
C ASP A 558 -16.15 -4.00 34.35
N GLY A 559 -17.01 -3.56 33.43
CA GLY A 559 -16.79 -2.43 32.55
C GLY A 559 -16.07 -2.76 31.24
N SER A 560 -15.54 -3.98 31.08
CA SER A 560 -14.81 -4.39 29.88
C SER A 560 -15.70 -4.52 28.63
N ALA A 561 -15.09 -4.48 27.45
CA ALA A 561 -15.80 -4.67 26.19
C ALA A 561 -16.05 -6.16 25.90
N LEU A 562 -17.31 -6.48 25.62
CA LEU A 562 -17.78 -7.78 25.16
C LEU A 562 -18.24 -7.67 23.70
N PHE A 563 -17.50 -8.30 22.80
CA PHE A 563 -17.81 -8.35 21.37
C PHE A 563 -18.78 -9.49 21.10
N SER A 564 -19.74 -9.28 20.19
CA SER A 564 -20.67 -10.31 19.72
C SER A 564 -20.85 -10.19 18.21
N LEU A 565 -19.94 -10.79 17.45
CA LEU A 565 -19.86 -10.60 16.00
C LEU A 565 -20.60 -11.72 15.24
N PRO A 566 -21.59 -11.40 14.37
CA PRO A 566 -22.17 -12.38 13.46
C PRO A 566 -21.15 -12.82 12.39
N ARG A 567 -21.54 -13.77 11.52
CA ARG A 567 -20.75 -14.15 10.34
C ARG A 567 -20.35 -12.90 9.54
N THR A 568 -19.15 -12.90 8.97
CA THR A 568 -18.64 -11.85 8.06
C THR A 568 -19.05 -10.45 8.50
N SER A 569 -18.47 -9.97 9.61
CA SER A 569 -18.87 -8.70 10.19
C SER A 569 -17.70 -8.00 10.87
N VAL A 570 -17.88 -6.71 11.15
CA VAL A 570 -16.87 -5.86 11.77
C VAL A 570 -17.45 -5.12 12.97
N ALA A 571 -16.61 -4.74 13.92
CA ALA A 571 -16.96 -3.86 15.03
C ALA A 571 -15.81 -2.93 15.41
N GLY A 572 -16.16 -1.77 15.95
CA GLY A 572 -15.22 -0.76 16.43
C GLY A 572 -15.69 -0.19 17.76
N VAL A 573 -14.79 -0.06 18.72
CA VAL A 573 -15.07 0.50 20.05
C VAL A 573 -13.90 1.35 20.53
N ILE A 574 -14.21 2.43 21.24
CA ILE A 574 -13.23 3.23 21.99
C ILE A 574 -13.37 2.89 23.47
N LEU A 575 -12.25 2.54 24.09
CA LEU A 575 -12.12 2.31 25.53
C LEU A 575 -11.43 3.50 26.17
N GLN A 576 -11.78 3.80 27.43
CA GLN A 576 -11.12 4.82 28.25
C GLN A 576 -10.56 4.19 29.53
N HIS A 577 -9.37 4.60 29.95
CA HIS A 577 -8.76 4.20 31.22
C HIS A 577 -7.82 5.27 31.81
#